data_AF-A0A0R0LLH5-F1
#
_entry.id   AF-A0A0R0LLH5-F1
#
_cell.length_a   1.000
_cell.length_b   1.000
_cell.length_c   1.000
_cell.angle_alpha   90.00
_cell.angle_beta   90.00
_cell.angle_gamma   90.00
#
_symmetry.space_group_name_H-M   'P 1'
#
loop_
_entity.id
_entity.type
_entity.pdbx_description
1 polymer ?
#
loop_
_entity_poly.entity_id
_entity_poly.type
_entity_poly.pdbx_seq_one_letter_code
_entity_poly.pdbx_strand_id
1 'polypeptide(L)'
;MKKEMIKSILENAFKQSTKTPSFWQLPKVLQIKYQLENAVSSKAVISLLEQHSVLIKEALGLTDEMFNSTVQAIKNLEGESSGN
;
A
#
# COMPACT_ATOMS: atom_id res chain seq x y z
N MET A 1 -1.81 6.39 14.60
CA MET A 1 -1.47 5.57 13.41
C MET A 1 0.00 5.17 13.49
N LYS A 2 0.31 3.87 13.39
CA LYS A 2 1.69 3.33 13.36
C LYS A 2 2.35 3.60 12.00
N LYS A 3 2.56 4.88 11.66
CA LYS A 3 2.93 5.36 10.31
C LYS A 3 4.23 4.74 9.78
N GLU A 4 5.24 4.64 10.63
CA GLU A 4 6.52 4.00 10.27
C GLU A 4 6.37 2.50 9.96
N MET A 5 5.52 1.78 10.69
CA MET A 5 5.27 0.36 10.44
C MET A 5 4.49 0.16 9.13
N ILE A 6 3.49 1.00 8.88
CA ILE A 6 2.73 0.99 7.62
C ILE A 6 3.65 1.30 6.44
N LYS A 7 4.52 2.31 6.58
CA LYS A 7 5.52 2.67 5.57
C LYS A 7 6.45 1.50 5.27
N SER A 8 6.98 0.83 6.31
CA SER A 8 7.83 -0.35 6.17
C SER A 8 7.11 -1.50 5.43
N ILE A 9 5.84 -1.78 5.76
CA ILE A 9 5.03 -2.78 5.06
C ILE A 9 4.89 -2.43 3.57
N LEU A 10 4.55 -1.18 3.26
CA LEU A 10 4.39 -0.72 1.88
C LEU A 10 5.71 -0.78 1.10
N GLU A 11 6.81 -0.34 1.70
CA GLU A 11 8.14 -0.41 1.09
C GLU A 11 8.55 -1.86 0.81
N ASN A 12 8.29 -2.78 1.74
CA ASN A 12 8.60 -4.19 1.55
C ASN A 12 7.74 -4.82 0.46
N ALA A 13 6.45 -4.47 0.38
CA ALA A 13 5.58 -4.89 -0.71
C ALA A 13 6.06 -4.35 -2.06
N PHE A 14 6.45 -3.07 -2.11
CA PHE A 14 6.92 -2.42 -3.33
C PHE A 14 8.31 -2.90 -3.76
N LYS A 15 9.19 -3.28 -2.84
CA LYS A 15 10.48 -3.91 -3.18
C LYS A 15 10.33 -5.26 -3.86
N GLN A 16 9.20 -5.94 -3.64
CA GLN A 16 8.88 -7.19 -4.34
C GLN A 16 8.27 -6.94 -5.72
N SER A 17 8.20 -5.68 -6.19
CA SER A 17 7.73 -5.35 -7.53
C SER A 17 8.52 -6.08 -8.61
N THR A 18 7.83 -6.72 -9.53
CA THR A 18 8.44 -7.37 -10.70
C THR A 18 8.47 -6.47 -11.93
N LYS A 19 7.79 -5.31 -11.86
CA LYS A 19 7.71 -4.33 -12.94
C LYS A 19 8.06 -2.94 -12.46
N THR A 20 8.68 -2.20 -13.36
CA THR A 20 8.84 -0.74 -13.21
C THR A 20 7.63 -0.05 -13.85
N PRO A 21 7.01 0.94 -13.19
CA PRO A 21 5.92 1.71 -13.78
C PRO A 21 6.32 2.32 -15.12
N SER A 22 5.43 2.25 -16.09
CA SER A 22 5.60 2.93 -17.39
C SER A 22 5.60 4.45 -17.21
N PHE A 23 6.12 5.19 -18.19
CA PHE A 23 6.12 6.67 -18.19
C PHE A 23 4.74 7.27 -17.88
N TRP A 24 3.67 6.69 -18.41
CA TRP A 24 2.29 7.13 -18.18
C TRP A 24 1.68 6.68 -16.83
N GLN A 25 2.24 5.63 -16.23
CA GLN A 25 1.81 5.12 -14.92
C GLN A 25 2.52 5.84 -13.78
N LEU A 26 3.78 6.26 -14.00
CA LEU A 26 4.64 6.86 -12.99
C LEU A 26 4.01 8.07 -12.27
N PRO A 27 3.42 9.08 -12.95
CA PRO A 27 2.78 10.20 -12.26
C PRO A 27 1.64 9.76 -11.34
N LYS A 28 0.85 8.76 -11.78
CA LYS A 28 -0.27 8.25 -10.99
C LYS A 28 0.22 7.45 -9.77
N VAL A 29 1.28 6.65 -9.93
CA VAL A 29 1.90 5.91 -8.82
C VAL A 29 2.52 6.86 -7.80
N LEU A 30 3.19 7.92 -8.25
CA LEU A 30 3.74 8.95 -7.36
C LEU A 30 2.65 9.71 -6.61
N GLN A 31 1.53 10.02 -7.27
CA GLN A 31 0.37 10.62 -6.62
C GLN A 31 -0.21 9.71 -5.53
N ILE A 32 -0.36 8.41 -5.81
CA ILE A 32 -0.83 7.43 -4.82
C ILE A 32 0.15 7.36 -3.65
N LYS A 33 1.46 7.29 -3.91
CA LYS A 33 2.50 7.31 -2.86
C LYS A 33 2.36 8.56 -1.97
N TYR A 34 2.19 9.73 -2.58
CA TYR A 34 1.96 10.97 -1.83
C TYR A 34 0.69 10.91 -0.97
N GLN A 35 -0.41 10.37 -1.51
CA GLN A 35 -1.66 10.20 -0.74
C GLN A 35 -1.49 9.23 0.43
N LEU A 36 -0.78 8.12 0.24
CA LEU A 36 -0.48 7.14 1.28
C LEU A 36 0.40 7.75 2.38
N GLU A 37 1.40 8.55 2.01
CA GLU A 37 2.29 9.24 2.95
C GLU A 37 1.55 10.32 3.76
N ASN A 38 0.49 10.93 3.21
CA ASN A 38 -0.31 11.95 3.88
C ASN A 38 -1.60 11.41 4.53
N ALA A 39 -1.86 10.11 4.42
CA ALA A 39 -3.01 9.49 5.07
C ALA A 39 -2.90 9.62 6.60
N VAL A 40 -4.00 10.06 7.21
CA VAL A 40 -4.07 10.31 8.67
C VAL A 40 -4.48 9.07 9.47
N SER A 41 -4.94 8.02 8.80
CA SER A 41 -5.36 6.77 9.43
C SER A 41 -5.05 5.55 8.57
N SER A 42 -4.89 4.41 9.23
CA SER A 42 -4.81 3.07 8.64
C SER A 42 -5.99 2.77 7.70
N LYS A 43 -7.21 3.15 8.07
CA LYS A 43 -8.41 2.99 7.25
C LYS A 43 -8.31 3.80 5.96
N ALA A 44 -7.79 5.03 6.03
CA ALA A 44 -7.53 5.84 4.84
C ALA A 44 -6.46 5.21 3.94
N VAL A 45 -5.39 4.66 4.52
CA VAL A 45 -4.37 3.91 3.79
C VAL A 45 -4.98 2.71 3.06
N ILE A 46 -5.76 1.87 3.77
CA ILE A 46 -6.43 0.70 3.19
C ILE A 46 -7.37 1.13 2.07
N SER A 47 -8.18 2.15 2.30
CA SER A 47 -9.13 2.65 1.30
C SER A 47 -8.41 3.16 0.05
N LEU A 48 -7.29 3.87 0.18
CA LEU A 48 -6.48 4.32 -0.95
C LEU A 48 -5.86 3.15 -1.72
N LEU A 49 -5.36 2.13 -1.01
CA LEU A 49 -4.84 0.92 -1.65
C LEU A 49 -5.95 0.21 -2.43
N GLU A 50 -7.10 -0.04 -1.82
CA GLU A 50 -8.23 -0.74 -2.44
C GLU A 50 -8.77 0.03 -3.66
N GLN A 51 -8.93 1.35 -3.55
CA GLN A 51 -9.38 2.24 -4.64
C GLN A 51 -8.43 2.21 -5.84
N HIS A 52 -7.13 2.12 -5.60
CA HIS A 52 -6.11 2.13 -6.65
C HIS A 52 -5.51 0.75 -6.94
N SER A 53 -6.14 -0.32 -6.45
CA SER A 53 -5.59 -1.68 -6.46
C SER A 53 -5.18 -2.15 -7.86
N VAL A 54 -6.02 -1.93 -8.88
CA VAL A 54 -5.72 -2.30 -10.28
C VAL A 54 -4.44 -1.61 -10.76
N LEU A 55 -4.37 -0.29 -10.63
CA LEU A 55 -3.23 0.50 -11.08
C LEU A 55 -1.95 0.14 -10.32
N ILE A 56 -2.02 -0.04 -9.00
CA ILE A 56 -0.86 -0.40 -8.17
C ILE A 56 -0.32 -1.77 -8.60
N LYS A 57 -1.20 -2.77 -8.73
CA LYS A 57 -0.82 -4.12 -9.16
C LYS A 57 -0.22 -4.13 -10.56
N GLU A 58 -0.84 -3.44 -11.50
CA GLU A 58 -0.34 -3.38 -12.88
C GLU A 58 0.99 -2.64 -13.00
N ALA A 59 1.11 -1.47 -12.36
CA ALA A 59 2.28 -0.62 -12.46
C ALA A 59 3.50 -1.21 -11.75
N LEU A 60 3.30 -1.94 -10.64
CA LEU A 60 4.37 -2.56 -9.86
C LEU A 60 4.53 -4.07 -10.17
N GLY A 61 3.65 -4.65 -10.97
CA GLY A 61 3.67 -6.09 -11.26
C GLY A 61 3.44 -6.94 -10.01
N LEU A 62 2.50 -6.53 -9.15
CA LEU A 62 2.13 -7.28 -7.95
C LEU A 62 1.00 -8.26 -8.27
N THR A 63 1.05 -9.44 -7.65
CA THR A 63 -0.07 -10.39 -7.68
C THR A 63 -1.17 -9.96 -6.71
N ASP A 64 -2.37 -10.51 -6.89
CA ASP A 64 -3.47 -10.31 -5.92
C ASP A 64 -3.09 -10.78 -4.52
N GLU A 65 -2.35 -11.88 -4.41
CA GLU A 65 -1.89 -12.43 -3.14
C GLU A 65 -0.95 -11.46 -2.40
N MET A 66 0.03 -10.90 -3.10
CA MET A 66 0.98 -9.94 -2.51
C MET A 66 0.26 -8.66 -2.06
N PHE A 67 -0.66 -8.17 -2.91
CA PHE A 67 -1.46 -7.00 -2.60
C PHE A 67 -2.36 -7.23 -1.38
N ASN A 68 -3.10 -8.34 -1.38
CA ASN A 68 -3.98 -8.71 -0.27
C ASN A 68 -3.21 -8.93 1.03
N SER A 69 -2.04 -9.58 0.98
CA SER A 69 -1.16 -9.77 2.14
C SER A 69 -0.70 -8.43 2.72
N THR A 70 -0.39 -7.46 1.86
CA THR A 70 -0.01 -6.09 2.27
C THR A 70 -1.17 -5.41 3.00
N VAL A 71 -2.39 -5.48 2.44
CA VAL A 71 -3.58 -4.90 3.06
C VAL A 71 -3.89 -5.58 4.39
N GLN A 72 -3.77 -6.91 4.48
CA GLN A 72 -4.00 -7.66 5.72
C GLN A 72 -2.96 -7.32 6.79
N ALA A 73 -1.68 -7.15 6.43
CA ALA A 73 -0.66 -6.74 7.38
C ALA A 73 -0.98 -5.37 8.01
N ILE A 74 -1.49 -4.42 7.21
CA ILE A 74 -1.93 -3.11 7.72
C ILE A 74 -3.18 -3.24 8.61
N LYS A 75 -4.13 -4.13 8.26
CA LYS A 75 -5.32 -4.42 9.09
C LYS A 75 -4.92 -5.02 10.44
N ASN A 76 -3.97 -5.95 10.46
CA ASN A 76 -3.49 -6.60 11.68
C ASN A 76 -2.78 -5.62 12.63
N LEU A 77 -2.01 -4.66 12.08
CA LEU A 77 -1.37 -3.62 12.90
C LEU A 77 -2.37 -2.78 13.71
N GLU A 78 -3.59 -2.61 13.21
CA GLU A 78 -4.67 -1.92 13.91
C GLU A 78 -5.41 -2.84 14.89
N GLY A 79 -5.60 -4.11 14.52
CA GLY A 79 -6.23 -5.12 15.39
C GLY A 79 -5.40 -5.43 16.64
N GLU A 80 -4.07 -5.42 16.55
CA GLU A 80 -3.17 -5.61 17.70
C GLU A 80 -3.23 -4.47 18.74
N SER A 81 -3.88 -3.34 18.44
CA SER A 81 -4.08 -2.26 19.41
C SER A 81 -5.35 -2.41 20.27
N SER A 82 -6.14 -3.48 20.10
CA SER A 82 -7.37 -3.74 20.88
C SER A 82 -7.31 -4.95 21.81
N GLY A 83 -6.16 -5.59 22.00
CA GLY A 83 -5.99 -6.70 22.94
C GLY A 83 -5.04 -6.33 24.08
N ASN A 84 -5.60 -5.96 25.23
CA ASN A 84 -4.89 -5.86 26.51
C ASN A 84 -5.64 -6.73 27.52
#